data_AF-A0A2U2BD35-F1
#
_entry.id   AF-A0A2U2BD35-F1
#
_cell.length_a   1.000
_cell.length_b   1.000
_cell.length_c   1.000
_cell.angle_alpha   90.00
_cell.angle_beta   90.00
_cell.angle_gamma   90.00
#
_symmetry.space_group_name_H-M   'P 1'
#
loop_
_entity.id
_entity.type
_entity.pdbx_description
1 polymer ?
#
loop_
_entity_poly.entity_id
_entity_poly.type
_entity_poly.pdbx_seq_one_letter_code
_entity_poly.pdbx_strand_id
1 'polypeptide(L)'
;MNLHHLIFLRGFATLLLGFALFHLFLGVFFDDWFPEQSQVITYAIVGLSVPLGHWGSCKKRIKYLYSHDFRVPQFKDSLPNAIQINSPGFSWKEFENRLGEEFIITAHQNDANAFKLRTRLSWNKPGAAAYLTYDENAGTLKCCYFSFPGYIRSGTRAIQRMNKDIVELAWQTGKS
;
A
#
# COMPACT_ATOMS: atom_id res chain seq x y z
N MET A 1 21.16 -9.66 -4.12
CA MET A 1 20.77 -9.00 -2.85
C MET A 1 19.26 -8.74 -2.87
N ASN A 2 18.48 -9.29 -1.94
CA ASN A 2 17.00 -9.25 -1.98
C ASN A 2 16.45 -7.83 -1.78
N LEU A 3 15.39 -7.47 -2.51
CA LEU A 3 14.72 -6.16 -2.49
C LEU A 3 14.34 -5.69 -1.07
N HIS A 4 14.02 -6.63 -0.18
CA HIS A 4 13.73 -6.38 1.23
C HIS A 4 14.93 -5.83 2.01
N HIS A 5 16.15 -6.28 1.70
CA HIS A 5 17.36 -5.76 2.35
C HIS A 5 17.62 -4.31 1.95
N LEU A 6 17.31 -3.94 0.71
CA LEU A 6 17.62 -2.61 0.18
C LEU A 6 16.68 -1.52 0.74
N ILE A 7 15.39 -1.85 0.91
CA ILE A 7 14.41 -0.99 1.58
C ILE A 7 14.77 -0.83 3.07
N PHE A 8 15.15 -1.93 3.72
CA PHE A 8 15.59 -1.91 5.10
C PHE A 8 16.85 -1.06 5.30
N LEU A 9 17.86 -1.22 4.43
CA LEU A 9 19.11 -0.46 4.50
C LEU A 9 18.88 1.04 4.32
N ARG A 10 17.98 1.43 3.41
CA ARG A 10 17.61 2.83 3.20
C ARG A 10 16.88 3.43 4.40
N GLY A 11 15.89 2.72 4.92
CA GLY A 11 15.18 3.15 6.14
C GLY A 11 16.16 3.34 7.29
N PHE A 12 17.10 2.40 7.46
CA PHE A 12 18.14 2.46 8.46
C PHE A 12 19.11 3.65 8.25
N ALA A 13 19.58 3.87 7.02
CA ALA A 13 20.50 4.97 6.70
C ALA A 13 19.87 6.36 6.90
N THR A 14 18.61 6.56 6.51
CA THR A 14 17.89 7.81 6.74
C THR A 14 17.69 8.09 8.23
N LEU A 15 17.47 7.03 9.00
CA LEU A 15 17.30 7.11 10.44
C LEU A 15 18.60 7.46 11.15
N LEU A 16 19.72 6.85 10.75
CA LEU A 16 21.06 7.22 11.20
C LEU A 16 21.41 8.67 10.87
N LEU A 17 21.07 9.15 9.67
CA LEU A 17 21.31 10.54 9.28
C LEU A 17 20.45 11.52 10.10
N GLY A 18 19.17 11.22 10.29
CA GLY A 18 18.29 12.01 11.14
C GLY A 18 18.78 12.07 12.59
N PHE A 19 19.30 10.95 13.09
CA PHE A 19 19.91 10.84 14.42
C PHE A 19 21.17 11.71 14.56
N ALA A 20 22.06 11.67 13.56
CA ALA A 20 23.29 12.48 13.56
C ALA A 20 22.99 13.99 13.54
N LEU A 21 22.06 14.43 12.70
CA LEU A 21 21.67 15.85 12.61
C LEU A 21 20.97 16.34 13.88
N PHE A 22 20.17 15.49 14.51
CA PHE A 22 19.50 15.83 15.75
C PHE A 22 20.45 15.92 16.94
N HIS A 23 21.47 15.04 17.03
CA HIS A 23 22.53 15.18 18.03
C HIS A 23 23.37 16.43 17.84
N LEU A 24 23.70 16.78 16.59
CA LEU A 24 24.38 18.04 16.27
C LEU A 24 23.55 19.24 16.79
N PHE A 25 22.23 19.21 16.57
CA PHE A 25 21.34 20.26 17.06
C PHE A 25 21.31 20.30 18.59
N LEU A 26 21.13 19.17 19.27
CA LEU A 26 21.05 19.14 20.73
C LEU A 26 22.35 19.53 21.43
N GLY A 27 23.50 19.09 20.93
CA GLY A 27 24.81 19.50 21.47
C GLY A 27 25.05 21.00 21.31
N VAL A 28 24.52 21.62 20.27
CA VAL A 28 24.61 23.08 20.08
C VAL A 28 23.70 23.85 21.05
N PHE A 29 22.58 23.27 21.52
CA PHE A 29 21.55 23.99 22.27
C PHE A 29 21.41 23.60 23.75
N PHE A 30 21.92 22.44 24.18
CA PHE A 30 21.62 21.86 25.50
C PHE A 30 22.85 21.23 26.20
N ASP A 31 24.01 21.89 26.12
CA ASP A 31 25.31 21.42 26.63
C ASP A 31 25.29 20.85 28.08
N ASP A 32 24.38 21.30 28.96
CA ASP A 32 24.43 20.99 30.40
C ASP A 32 23.28 20.12 30.96
N TRP A 33 22.30 19.70 30.16
CA TRP A 33 21.01 19.23 30.73
C TRP A 33 20.79 17.72 30.80
N PHE A 34 21.62 16.90 30.16
CA PHE A 34 21.49 15.44 30.27
C PHE A 34 22.84 14.74 30.12
N PRO A 35 23.10 13.66 30.90
CA PRO A 35 24.26 12.81 30.66
C PRO A 35 24.14 12.19 29.26
N GLU A 36 25.16 12.40 28.42
CA GLU A 36 25.22 12.03 26.99
C GLU A 36 24.65 10.64 26.68
N GLN A 37 24.86 9.69 27.59
CA GLN A 37 24.44 8.29 27.44
C GLN A 37 22.90 8.08 27.49
N SER A 38 22.18 8.90 28.25
CA SER A 38 20.71 8.77 28.44
C SER A 38 19.91 9.24 27.23
N GLN A 39 20.42 10.24 26.51
CA GLN A 39 19.82 10.79 25.30
C GLN A 39 19.96 9.81 24.12
N VAL A 40 21.15 9.24 23.93
CA VAL A 40 21.44 8.23 22.87
C VAL A 40 20.50 7.03 22.97
N ILE A 41 20.25 6.52 24.18
CA ILE A 41 19.36 5.37 24.41
C ILE A 41 17.90 5.73 24.08
N THR A 42 17.42 6.88 24.55
CA THR A 42 16.05 7.33 24.30
C THR A 42 15.80 7.51 22.79
N TYR A 43 16.77 8.08 22.08
CA TYR A 43 16.68 8.28 20.63
C TYR A 43 16.84 6.98 19.84
N ALA A 44 17.65 6.03 20.28
CA ALA A 44 17.70 4.70 19.69
C ALA A 44 16.35 3.98 19.82
N ILE A 45 15.69 4.10 20.98
CA ILE A 45 14.38 3.50 21.23
C ILE A 45 13.30 4.18 20.37
N VAL A 46 13.20 5.51 20.38
CA VAL A 46 12.21 6.25 19.56
C VAL A 46 12.48 6.04 18.07
N GLY A 47 13.74 6.14 17.66
CA GLY A 47 14.21 5.92 16.30
C GLY A 47 13.86 4.52 15.80
N LEU A 48 14.03 3.46 16.60
CA LEU A 48 13.64 2.10 16.20
C LEU A 48 12.13 1.85 16.28
N SER A 49 11.40 2.53 17.17
CA SER A 49 9.96 2.29 17.38
C SER A 49 9.10 2.68 16.16
N VAL A 50 9.45 3.77 15.47
CA VAL A 50 8.68 4.29 14.32
C VAL A 50 8.75 3.36 13.09
N PRO A 51 9.94 2.90 12.65
CA PRO A 51 10.06 1.90 11.58
C PRO A 51 9.38 0.57 11.92
N LEU A 52 9.47 0.12 13.18
CA LEU A 52 8.86 -1.15 13.60
C LEU A 52 7.32 -1.09 13.56
N GLY A 53 6.73 0.04 13.98
CA GLY A 53 5.28 0.28 13.86
C GLY A 53 4.82 0.32 12.39
N HIS A 54 5.54 1.05 11.54
CA HIS A 54 5.27 1.09 10.10
C HIS A 54 5.44 -0.28 9.44
N TRP A 55 6.48 -1.04 9.79
CA TRP A 55 6.73 -2.38 9.30
C TRP A 55 5.61 -3.34 9.67
N GLY A 56 5.09 -3.25 10.90
CA GLY A 56 3.94 -4.04 11.34
C GLY A 56 2.69 -3.80 10.49
N SER A 57 2.38 -2.53 10.17
CA SER A 57 1.26 -2.17 9.29
C SER A 57 1.46 -2.69 7.87
N CYS A 58 2.63 -2.45 7.28
CA CYS A 58 2.98 -2.94 5.94
C CYS A 58 2.92 -4.48 5.86
N LYS A 59 3.44 -5.18 6.87
CA LYS A 59 3.47 -6.65 6.93
C LYS A 59 2.06 -7.24 6.93
N LYS A 60 1.11 -6.66 7.66
CA LYS A 60 -0.29 -7.11 7.67
C LYS A 60 -0.93 -6.97 6.28
N ARG A 61 -0.69 -5.86 5.58
CA ARG A 61 -1.21 -5.61 4.24
C ARG A 61 -0.63 -6.55 3.19
N ILE A 62 0.68 -6.77 3.23
CA ILE A 62 1.36 -7.73 2.36
C ILE A 62 0.84 -9.14 2.64
N LYS A 63 0.74 -9.54 3.92
CA LYS A 63 0.21 -10.86 4.29
C LYS A 63 -1.22 -11.04 3.76
N TYR A 64 -2.08 -10.03 3.89
CA TYR A 64 -3.43 -10.06 3.32
C TYR A 64 -3.42 -10.19 1.80
N LEU A 65 -2.56 -9.45 1.12
CA LEU A 65 -2.49 -9.43 -0.35
C LEU A 65 -2.16 -10.81 -0.95
N TYR A 66 -1.32 -11.57 -0.26
CA TYR A 66 -0.85 -12.90 -0.68
C TYR A 66 -1.57 -14.06 0.02
N SER A 67 -2.56 -13.79 0.88
CA SER A 67 -3.34 -14.85 1.52
C SER A 67 -4.50 -15.30 0.63
N HIS A 68 -5.04 -16.49 0.92
CA HIS A 68 -6.32 -16.96 0.37
C HIS A 68 -7.56 -16.39 1.10
N ASP A 69 -7.40 -15.36 1.93
CA ASP A 69 -8.52 -14.73 2.66
C ASP A 69 -9.16 -13.62 1.82
N PHE A 70 -10.28 -13.89 1.15
CA PHE A 70 -10.97 -12.92 0.27
C PHE A 70 -12.02 -12.08 1.00
N ARG A 71 -11.95 -11.97 2.33
CA ARG A 71 -12.77 -11.00 3.06
C ARG A 71 -12.32 -9.57 2.75
N VAL A 72 -13.28 -8.66 2.65
CA VAL A 72 -13.01 -7.22 2.44
C VAL A 72 -12.01 -6.72 3.50
N PRO A 73 -10.91 -6.07 3.10
CA PRO A 73 -9.89 -5.68 4.06
C PRO A 73 -10.40 -4.56 4.96
N GLN A 74 -10.19 -4.69 6.28
CA GLN A 74 -10.59 -3.71 7.30
C GLN A 74 -9.41 -2.84 7.74
N PHE A 75 -8.69 -2.25 6.79
CA PHE A 75 -7.63 -1.30 7.10
C PHE A 75 -8.22 0.10 7.35
N LYS A 76 -7.69 0.86 8.32
CA LYS A 76 -8.22 2.19 8.67
C LYS A 76 -8.24 3.20 7.50
N ASP A 77 -7.38 2.99 6.50
CA ASP A 77 -7.21 3.85 5.32
C ASP A 77 -7.75 3.19 4.04
N SER A 78 -8.59 2.16 4.17
CA SER A 78 -9.23 1.57 3.00
C SER A 78 -10.22 2.55 2.37
N LEU A 79 -10.18 2.67 1.05
CA LEU A 79 -11.15 3.43 0.28
C LEU A 79 -12.09 2.46 -0.44
N PRO A 80 -13.33 2.26 0.04
CA PRO A 80 -14.32 1.51 -0.71
C PRO A 80 -14.82 2.33 -1.91
N ASN A 81 -15.08 1.66 -3.03
CA ASN A 81 -15.75 2.24 -4.18
C ASN A 81 -16.67 1.17 -4.80
N ALA A 82 -17.79 1.60 -5.37
CA ALA A 82 -18.69 0.71 -6.12
C ALA A 82 -18.93 1.33 -7.49
N ILE A 83 -18.61 0.57 -8.53
CA ILE A 83 -18.67 1.02 -9.92
C ILE A 83 -19.80 0.26 -10.58
N GLN A 84 -20.83 0.98 -11.01
CA GLN A 84 -21.91 0.40 -11.79
C GLN A 84 -21.44 0.17 -13.22
N ILE A 85 -21.47 -1.08 -13.69
CA ILE A 85 -21.10 -1.46 -15.04
C ILE A 85 -22.38 -1.67 -15.84
N ASN A 86 -22.85 -0.59 -16.48
CA ASN A 86 -24.09 -0.60 -17.26
C ASN A 86 -23.89 -1.07 -18.71
N SER A 87 -22.76 -1.72 -19.02
CA SER A 87 -22.46 -2.05 -20.40
C SER A 87 -22.79 -3.51 -20.72
N PRO A 88 -23.64 -3.77 -21.75
CA PRO A 88 -24.01 -5.13 -22.14
C PRO A 88 -22.84 -5.96 -22.69
N GLY A 89 -21.70 -5.35 -23.02
CA GLY A 89 -20.49 -6.02 -23.50
C GLY A 89 -19.45 -6.36 -22.42
N PHE A 90 -19.69 -6.02 -21.13
CA PHE A 90 -18.67 -6.26 -20.11
C PHE A 90 -18.42 -7.75 -19.86
N SER A 91 -17.18 -8.18 -20.10
CA SER A 91 -16.70 -9.53 -19.78
C SER A 91 -15.74 -9.48 -18.60
N TRP A 92 -16.07 -10.20 -17.52
CA TRP A 92 -15.21 -10.31 -16.33
C TRP A 92 -13.81 -10.85 -16.66
N LYS A 93 -13.76 -11.86 -17.54
CA LYS A 93 -12.51 -12.48 -17.99
C LYS A 93 -11.65 -11.52 -18.82
N GLU A 94 -12.27 -10.69 -19.65
CA GLU A 94 -11.54 -9.68 -20.42
C GLU A 94 -10.99 -8.59 -19.50
N PHE A 95 -11.81 -8.14 -18.55
CA PHE A 95 -11.40 -7.17 -17.55
C PHE A 95 -10.21 -7.69 -16.72
N GLU A 96 -10.25 -8.96 -16.29
CA GLU A 96 -9.15 -9.63 -15.61
C GLU A 96 -7.86 -9.63 -16.46
N ASN A 97 -7.96 -9.96 -17.74
CA ASN A 97 -6.80 -9.96 -18.64
C ASN A 97 -6.17 -8.57 -18.76
N ARG A 98 -6.99 -7.53 -19.00
CA ARG A 98 -6.51 -6.13 -19.08
C ARG A 98 -5.90 -5.66 -17.76
N LEU A 99 -6.49 -6.06 -16.63
CA LEU A 99 -5.92 -5.76 -15.32
C LEU A 99 -4.54 -6.42 -15.11
N GLY A 100 -4.34 -7.63 -15.61
CA GLY A 100 -3.04 -8.32 -15.54
C GLY A 100 -1.93 -7.62 -16.34
N GLU A 101 -2.28 -6.83 -17.35
CA GLU A 101 -1.33 -6.05 -18.13
C GLU A 101 -0.82 -4.81 -17.38
N GLU A 102 -1.68 -4.17 -16.60
CA GLU A 102 -1.34 -2.95 -15.84
C GLU A 102 -0.85 -3.25 -14.41
N PHE A 103 -1.46 -4.24 -13.76
CA PHE A 103 -1.28 -4.56 -12.34
C PHE A 103 -0.71 -5.96 -12.14
N ILE A 104 -0.26 -6.22 -10.90
CA ILE A 104 0.15 -7.56 -10.49
C ILE A 104 -0.99 -8.17 -9.69
N ILE A 105 -1.66 -9.17 -10.27
CA ILE A 105 -2.65 -9.99 -9.58
C ILE A 105 -1.89 -10.92 -8.61
N THR A 106 -2.27 -10.90 -7.34
CA THR A 106 -1.59 -11.66 -6.28
C THR A 106 -2.39 -12.84 -5.74
N ALA A 107 -3.71 -12.79 -5.88
CA ALA A 107 -4.61 -13.89 -5.54
C ALA A 107 -5.90 -13.77 -6.35
N HIS A 108 -6.45 -14.89 -6.78
CA HIS A 108 -7.70 -14.97 -7.54
C HIS A 108 -8.60 -16.06 -6.96
N GLN A 109 -9.90 -15.81 -6.90
CA GLN A 109 -10.96 -16.73 -6.52
C GLN A 109 -12.07 -16.68 -7.58
N ASN A 110 -12.12 -17.71 -8.44
CA ASN A 110 -13.05 -17.79 -9.56
C ASN A 110 -14.51 -17.82 -9.08
N ASP A 111 -14.84 -18.65 -8.08
CA ASP A 111 -16.23 -18.86 -7.64
C ASP A 111 -16.92 -17.60 -7.10
N ALA A 112 -16.13 -16.64 -6.62
CA ALA A 112 -16.61 -15.39 -6.02
C ALA A 112 -16.35 -14.16 -6.90
N ASN A 113 -15.86 -14.36 -8.13
CA ASN A 113 -15.38 -13.29 -9.02
C ASN A 113 -14.56 -12.26 -8.25
N ALA A 114 -13.56 -12.72 -7.50
CA ALA A 114 -12.82 -11.87 -6.58
C ALA A 114 -11.32 -12.02 -6.77
N PHE A 115 -10.60 -10.90 -6.84
CA PHE A 115 -9.15 -10.92 -6.89
C PHE A 115 -8.52 -9.80 -6.09
N LYS A 116 -7.26 -10.05 -5.72
CA LYS A 116 -6.39 -9.11 -5.05
C LYS A 116 -5.29 -8.74 -6.02
N LEU A 117 -4.98 -7.46 -6.08
CA LEU A 117 -3.92 -6.97 -6.95
C LEU A 117 -3.17 -5.79 -6.35
N ARG A 118 -2.01 -5.50 -6.92
CA ARG A 118 -1.19 -4.35 -6.55
C ARG A 118 -0.57 -3.67 -7.75
N THR A 119 -0.22 -2.40 -7.57
CA THR A 119 0.64 -1.68 -8.49
C THR A 119 2.03 -2.34 -8.56
N ARG A 120 2.68 -2.22 -9.73
CA ARG A 120 4.11 -2.51 -9.87
C ARG A 120 4.90 -1.59 -8.91
N LEU A 121 5.90 -2.16 -8.23
CA LEU A 121 6.70 -1.39 -7.29
C LEU A 121 7.60 -0.43 -8.07
N SER A 122 7.60 0.84 -7.67
CA SER A 122 8.52 1.84 -8.21
C SER A 122 9.30 2.51 -7.08
N TRP A 123 10.54 2.90 -7.37
CA TRP A 123 11.44 3.54 -6.42
C TRP A 123 10.99 4.95 -6.02
N ASN A 124 10.16 5.59 -6.86
CA ASN A 124 9.72 6.98 -6.71
C ASN A 124 8.20 7.14 -6.52
N LYS A 125 7.44 6.04 -6.50
CA LYS A 125 5.98 6.07 -6.32
C LYS A 125 5.58 5.07 -5.24
N PRO A 126 4.80 5.49 -4.23
CA PRO A 126 4.28 4.56 -3.25
C PRO A 126 3.35 3.56 -3.94
N GLY A 127 3.41 2.30 -3.52
CA GLY A 127 2.53 1.28 -4.06
C GLY A 127 1.14 1.32 -3.43
N ALA A 128 0.15 0.91 -4.22
CA ALA A 128 -1.22 0.70 -3.80
C ALA A 128 -1.65 -0.73 -4.13
N ALA A 129 -2.70 -1.17 -3.47
CA ALA A 129 -3.32 -2.47 -3.65
C ALA A 129 -4.84 -2.35 -3.61
N ALA A 130 -5.51 -3.32 -4.21
CA ALA A 130 -6.96 -3.40 -4.24
C ALA A 130 -7.43 -4.83 -4.02
N TYR A 131 -8.58 -4.94 -3.36
CA TYR A 131 -9.45 -6.09 -3.42
C TYR A 131 -10.63 -5.72 -4.33
N LEU A 132 -10.91 -6.55 -5.32
CA LEU A 132 -11.98 -6.35 -6.29
C LEU A 132 -12.91 -7.56 -6.24
N THR A 133 -14.21 -7.32 -6.33
CA THR A 133 -15.23 -8.37 -6.51
C THR A 133 -16.30 -7.87 -7.47
N TYR A 134 -16.80 -8.75 -8.33
CA TYR A 134 -17.85 -8.43 -9.28
C TYR A 134 -19.13 -9.20 -8.98
N ASP A 135 -20.20 -8.44 -8.80
CA ASP A 135 -21.55 -8.94 -8.61
C ASP A 135 -22.27 -8.91 -9.96
N GLU A 136 -22.31 -10.06 -10.64
CA GLU A 136 -22.93 -10.19 -11.97
C GLU A 136 -24.42 -9.84 -11.95
N ASN A 137 -25.14 -10.25 -10.89
CA ASN A 137 -26.56 -10.00 -10.75
C ASN A 137 -26.86 -8.49 -10.62
N ALA A 138 -26.01 -7.78 -9.87
CA ALA A 138 -26.14 -6.34 -9.68
C ALA A 138 -25.40 -5.50 -10.76
N GLY A 139 -24.64 -6.13 -11.65
CA GLY A 139 -23.75 -5.45 -12.59
C GLY A 139 -22.78 -4.47 -11.90
N THR A 140 -22.32 -4.81 -10.69
CA THR A 140 -21.56 -3.88 -9.84
C THR A 140 -20.17 -4.43 -9.52
N LEU A 141 -19.14 -3.67 -9.87
CA LEU A 141 -17.77 -3.92 -9.45
C LEU A 141 -17.51 -3.20 -8.11
N LYS A 142 -17.33 -3.98 -7.05
CA LYS A 142 -17.00 -3.47 -5.72
C LYS A 142 -15.48 -3.50 -5.55
N CYS A 143 -14.93 -2.37 -5.15
CA CYS A 143 -13.51 -2.16 -4.98
C CYS A 143 -13.20 -1.72 -3.55
N CYS A 144 -12.10 -2.22 -3.00
CA CYS A 144 -11.55 -1.74 -1.75
C CYS A 144 -10.06 -1.50 -1.92
N TYR A 145 -9.66 -0.24 -1.99
CA TYR A 145 -8.29 0.17 -2.22
C TYR A 145 -7.56 0.48 -0.91
N PHE A 146 -6.28 0.18 -0.83
CA PHE A 146 -5.45 0.53 0.32
C PHE A 146 -3.99 0.71 -0.10
N SER A 147 -3.25 1.53 0.64
CA SER A 147 -1.85 1.82 0.34
C SER A 147 -0.93 0.91 1.16
N PHE A 148 0.25 0.57 0.64
CA PHE A 148 1.26 -0.13 1.44
C PHE A 148 1.77 0.68 2.63
N PRO A 149 2.19 1.96 2.47
CA PRO A 149 2.74 2.74 3.58
C PRO A 149 1.70 3.15 4.63
N GLY A 150 0.41 2.97 4.36
CA GLY A 150 -0.69 3.41 5.21
C GLY A 150 -1.11 4.86 4.93
N TYR A 151 -1.75 5.50 5.89
CA TYR A 151 -2.35 6.83 5.74
C TYR A 151 -1.28 7.94 5.66
N ILE A 152 -0.63 8.06 4.50
CA ILE A 152 0.28 9.14 4.15
C ILE A 152 -0.17 9.78 2.84
N ARG A 153 0.08 11.09 2.66
CA ARG A 153 -0.38 11.87 1.50
C ARG A 153 -0.02 11.21 0.16
N SER A 154 1.17 10.64 0.06
CA SER A 154 1.64 9.97 -1.15
C SER A 154 0.90 8.63 -1.38
N GLY A 155 0.59 7.88 -0.31
CA GLY A 155 -0.20 6.66 -0.34
C GLY A 155 -1.65 6.92 -0.75
N THR A 156 -2.28 7.97 -0.22
CA THR A 156 -3.62 8.42 -0.64
C THR A 156 -3.66 8.74 -2.13
N ARG A 157 -2.65 9.46 -2.65
CA ARG A 157 -2.54 9.76 -4.09
C ARG A 157 -2.39 8.49 -4.94
N ALA A 158 -1.65 7.49 -4.46
CA ALA A 158 -1.52 6.22 -5.17
C ALA A 158 -2.84 5.44 -5.21
N ILE A 159 -3.58 5.40 -4.09
CA ILE A 159 -4.93 4.82 -4.05
C ILE A 159 -5.86 5.52 -5.03
N GLN A 160 -5.87 6.86 -5.04
CA GLN A 160 -6.73 7.64 -5.94
C GLN A 160 -6.40 7.40 -7.42
N ARG A 161 -5.12 7.33 -7.76
CA ARG A 161 -4.68 7.00 -9.12
C ARG A 161 -5.16 5.61 -9.51
N MET A 162 -4.88 4.62 -8.68
CA MET A 162 -5.30 3.23 -8.91
C MET A 162 -6.82 3.09 -9.06
N ASN A 163 -7.60 3.82 -8.27
CA ASN A 163 -9.06 3.88 -8.42
C ASN A 163 -9.45 4.41 -9.80
N LYS A 164 -8.85 5.53 -10.24
CA LYS A 164 -9.11 6.10 -11.55
C LYS A 164 -8.77 5.12 -12.67
N ASP A 165 -7.60 4.50 -12.62
CA ASP A 165 -7.12 3.56 -13.64
C ASP A 165 -8.07 2.34 -13.74
N ILE A 166 -8.49 1.77 -12.60
CA ILE A 166 -9.43 0.63 -12.56
C ILE A 166 -10.82 1.01 -13.08
N VAL A 167 -11.33 2.19 -12.72
CA VAL A 167 -12.59 2.70 -13.26
C VAL A 167 -12.51 2.81 -14.77
N GLU A 168 -11.44 3.43 -15.28
CA GLU A 168 -11.23 3.62 -16.72
C GLU A 168 -11.14 2.29 -17.48
N LEU A 169 -10.39 1.32 -16.95
CA LEU A 169 -10.33 -0.04 -17.51
C LEU A 169 -11.69 -0.74 -17.54
N ALA A 170 -12.48 -0.61 -16.48
CA ALA A 170 -13.81 -1.22 -16.42
C ALA A 170 -14.74 -0.63 -17.51
N TRP A 171 -14.69 0.69 -17.70
CA TRP A 171 -15.44 1.37 -18.76
C TRP A 171 -14.98 0.99 -20.16
N GLN A 172 -13.67 0.87 -20.38
CA GLN A 172 -13.12 0.48 -21.68
C GLN A 172 -13.48 -0.96 -22.05
N THR A 173 -13.47 -1.87 -21.07
CA THR A 173 -13.85 -3.27 -21.26
C THR A 173 -15.32 -3.39 -21.67
N GLY A 174 -16.20 -2.57 -21.09
CA GLY A 174 -17.62 -2.57 -21.49
C GLY A 174 -17.89 -2.09 -22.91
N LYS A 175 -16.95 -1.38 -23.56
CA LYS A 175 -17.13 -0.84 -24.92
C LYS A 175 -16.62 -1.76 -26.04
N SER A 176 -15.89 -2.81 -25.69
CA SER A 176 -15.31 -3.77 -26.65
C SER A 176 -16.33 -4.84 -27.01
#